data_AF-A0A7K9XIJ8-F1
#
_entry.id   AF-A0A7K9XIJ8-F1
#
_cell.length_a   1.000
_cell.length_b   1.000
_cell.length_c   1.000
_cell.angle_alpha   90.00
_cell.angle_beta   90.00
_cell.angle_gamma   90.00
#
_symmetry.space_group_name_H-M   'P 1'
#
loop_
_entity.id
_entity.type
_entity.pdbx_description
1 polymer ?
#
loop_
_entity_poly.entity_id
_entity_poly.type
_entity_poly.pdbx_seq_one_letter_code
_entity_poly.pdbx_strand_id
1 'polypeptide(L)'
;LLFQHPGGEEVLLEQAGRDATESFEDVGHSTDAREMLKQYYIGEIHPVRTSWLARLRTGWEELERMRSFWSTWLIPIFGALVIGLMYRYYMLDGRAS
;
A
#
# COMPACT_ATOMS: atom_id res chain seq x y z
N LEU A 1 15.88 -13.08 -28.79
CA LEU A 1 14.75 -12.49 -28.04
C LEU A 1 15.26 -11.75 -26.81
N LEU A 2 15.89 -12.44 -25.85
CA LEU A 2 16.63 -11.78 -24.77
C LEU A 2 17.97 -11.20 -25.28
N PHE A 3 18.79 -12.03 -25.92
CA PHE A 3 20.11 -11.65 -26.47
C PHE A 3 20.10 -10.62 -27.63
N GLN A 4 18.92 -10.24 -28.15
CA GLN A 4 18.81 -9.26 -29.24
C GLN A 4 18.38 -7.88 -28.73
N HIS A 5 18.07 -7.76 -27.44
CA HIS A 5 17.75 -6.46 -26.87
C HIS A 5 19.03 -5.60 -26.78
N PRO A 6 19.07 -4.40 -27.37
CA PRO A 6 20.28 -3.56 -27.37
C PRO A 6 20.76 -3.17 -25.97
N GLY A 7 19.85 -3.14 -24.98
CA GLY A 7 20.16 -2.85 -23.57
C GLY A 7 20.64 -4.05 -22.76
N GLY A 8 20.89 -5.21 -23.39
CA GLY A 8 21.23 -6.45 -22.70
C GLY A 8 19.99 -7.26 -22.28
N GLU A 9 20.20 -8.52 -21.90
CA GLU A 9 19.11 -9.39 -21.45
C GLU A 9 18.78 -9.24 -19.96
N GLU A 10 19.76 -8.81 -19.19
CA GLU A 10 19.70 -8.68 -17.74
C GLU A 10 18.57 -7.74 -17.33
N VAL A 11 18.42 -6.62 -18.04
CA VAL A 11 17.35 -5.63 -17.79
C VAL A 11 15.95 -6.20 -18.08
N LEU A 12 15.82 -7.14 -19.01
CA LEU A 12 14.54 -7.81 -19.28
C LEU A 12 14.25 -8.88 -18.24
N LEU A 13 15.28 -9.61 -17.79
CA LEU A 13 15.18 -10.62 -16.74
C LEU A 13 14.82 -10.00 -15.38
N GLU A 14 15.40 -8.85 -15.03
CA GLU A 14 15.07 -8.11 -13.82
C GLU A 14 13.60 -7.70 -13.78
N GLN A 15 13.01 -7.39 -14.94
CA GLN A 15 11.62 -6.96 -15.09
C GLN A 15 10.64 -8.11 -15.38
N ALA A 16 11.12 -9.36 -15.46
CA ALA A 16 10.29 -10.50 -15.83
C ALA A 16 9.18 -10.76 -14.81
N GLY A 17 7.95 -10.99 -15.30
CA GLY A 17 6.80 -11.34 -14.46
C GLY A 17 6.13 -10.18 -13.72
N ARG A 18 6.58 -8.94 -13.95
CA ARG A 18 5.96 -7.72 -13.41
C ARG A 18 5.68 -6.71 -14.51
N ASP A 19 4.98 -5.64 -14.15
CA ASP A 19 4.78 -4.49 -15.04
C ASP A 19 6.10 -3.70 -15.17
N ALA A 20 6.54 -3.51 -16.41
CA ALA A 20 7.80 -2.83 -16.75
C ALA A 20 7.56 -1.49 -17.47
N THR A 21 6.31 -0.98 -17.46
CA THR A 21 5.92 0.24 -18.19
C THR A 21 6.77 1.44 -17.81
N GLU A 22 6.99 1.69 -16.51
CA GLU A 22 7.81 2.81 -16.03
C GLU A 22 9.25 2.71 -16.54
N SER A 23 9.92 1.57 -16.33
CA SER A 23 11.29 1.36 -16.81
C SER A 23 11.42 1.47 -18.33
N PHE A 24 10.39 1.10 -19.08
CA PHE A 24 10.38 1.25 -20.54
C PHE A 24 10.25 2.72 -20.97
N GLU A 25 9.38 3.49 -20.31
CA GLU A 25 9.13 4.90 -20.61
C GLU A 25 10.29 5.80 -20.16
N ASP A 26 10.89 5.53 -19.01
CA ASP A 26 12.01 6.31 -18.45
C ASP A 26 13.25 6.30 -19.35
N VAL A 27 13.48 5.20 -20.07
CA VAL A 27 14.57 5.08 -21.05
C VAL A 27 14.28 5.89 -22.31
N GLY A 28 13.02 6.15 -22.63
CA GLY A 28 12.63 6.88 -23.83
C GLY A 28 12.85 6.09 -25.13
N HIS A 29 12.37 4.85 -25.19
CA HIS A 29 12.50 4.00 -26.38
C HIS A 29 11.91 4.64 -27.65
N SER A 30 12.59 4.44 -28.78
CA SER A 30 12.19 4.98 -30.09
C SER A 30 10.86 4.42 -30.60
N THR A 31 10.30 5.07 -31.63
CA THR A 31 9.09 4.60 -32.31
C THR A 31 9.24 3.18 -32.85
N ASP A 32 10.41 2.86 -33.40
CA ASP A 32 10.71 1.54 -33.97
C ASP A 32 10.73 0.46 -32.87
N ALA A 33 11.30 0.79 -31.69
CA ALA A 33 11.28 -0.11 -30.54
C ALA A 33 9.85 -0.37 -30.04
N ARG A 34 8.98 0.67 -30.05
CA ARG A 34 7.56 0.52 -29.73
C ARG A 34 6.80 -0.29 -30.78
N GLU A 35 7.21 -0.21 -32.04
CA GLU A 35 6.62 -1.04 -33.11
C GLU A 35 7.03 -2.50 -32.98
N MET A 36 8.29 -2.78 -32.66
CA MET A 36 8.76 -4.13 -32.33
C MET A 36 8.02 -4.71 -31.11
N LEU A 37 7.77 -3.91 -30.06
CA LEU A 37 7.04 -4.35 -28.87
C LEU A 37 5.67 -4.97 -29.22
N LYS A 38 4.95 -4.40 -30.20
CA LYS A 38 3.64 -4.90 -30.65
C LYS A 38 3.72 -6.32 -31.22
N GLN A 39 4.85 -6.71 -31.80
CA GLN A 39 5.04 -8.06 -32.36
C GLN A 39 5.11 -9.14 -31.27
N TYR A 40 5.46 -8.75 -30.04
CA TYR A 40 5.56 -9.64 -28.88
C TYR A 40 4.32 -9.59 -27.97
N TYR A 41 3.27 -8.88 -28.39
CA TYR A 41 2.04 -8.80 -27.64
C TYR A 41 1.29 -10.14 -27.66
N ILE A 42 1.08 -10.73 -26.48
CA ILE A 42 0.39 -12.02 -26.32
C ILE A 42 -0.99 -11.91 -25.65
N GLY A 43 -1.36 -10.73 -25.14
CA GLY A 43 -2.66 -10.48 -24.49
C GLY A 43 -2.58 -9.49 -23.33
N GLU A 44 -3.73 -9.25 -22.68
CA GLU A 44 -3.87 -8.37 -21.51
C GLU A 44 -3.88 -9.14 -20.18
N ILE A 45 -3.44 -8.47 -19.11
CA ILE A 45 -3.56 -9.00 -17.74
C ILE A 45 -5.03 -9.02 -17.32
N HIS A 46 -5.45 -10.13 -16.71
CA HIS A 46 -6.84 -10.30 -16.27
C HIS A 46 -7.24 -9.27 -15.19
N PRO A 47 -8.37 -8.55 -15.34
CA PRO A 47 -8.77 -7.43 -14.47
C PRO A 47 -9.03 -7.85 -13.02
N VAL A 48 -9.35 -9.13 -12.78
CA VAL A 48 -9.56 -9.65 -11.42
C VAL A 48 -8.30 -9.51 -10.56
N ARG A 49 -7.10 -9.63 -11.12
CA ARG A 49 -5.84 -9.46 -10.36
C ARG A 49 -5.69 -8.03 -9.84
N THR A 50 -6.03 -7.05 -10.67
CA THR A 50 -6.03 -5.62 -10.31
C THR A 50 -7.12 -5.30 -9.29
N SER A 51 -8.32 -5.88 -9.45
CA SER A 51 -9.43 -5.64 -8.52
C SER A 51 -9.19 -6.20 -7.12
N TRP A 52 -8.57 -7.39 -6.99
CA TRP A 52 -8.25 -7.98 -5.69
C TRP A 52 -7.20 -7.16 -4.95
N LEU A 53 -6.14 -6.72 -5.64
CA LEU A 53 -5.11 -5.87 -5.02
C LEU A 53 -5.69 -4.51 -4.59
N ALA A 54 -6.54 -3.90 -5.41
CA ALA A 54 -7.23 -2.66 -5.05
C ALA A 54 -8.15 -2.85 -3.82
N ARG A 55 -8.89 -3.97 -3.77
CA ARG A 55 -9.77 -4.31 -2.66
C ARG A 55 -9.03 -4.66 -1.38
N LEU A 56 -7.88 -5.33 -1.48
CA LEU A 56 -7.01 -5.58 -0.33
C LEU A 56 -6.44 -4.26 0.21
N ARG A 57 -5.88 -3.40 -0.67
CA ARG A 57 -5.30 -2.11 -0.27
C ARG A 57 -6.31 -1.22 0.47
N THR A 58 -7.50 -1.07 -0.09
CA THR A 58 -8.59 -0.31 0.56
C THR A 58 -9.00 -0.92 1.91
N GLY A 59 -9.05 -2.25 2.01
CA GLY A 59 -9.28 -2.94 3.28
C GLY A 59 -8.21 -2.68 4.33
N TRP A 60 -6.92 -2.66 3.96
CA TRP A 60 -5.82 -2.36 4.88
C TRP A 60 -5.83 -0.90 5.33
N GLU A 61 -6.06 0.06 4.42
CA GLU A 61 -6.19 1.48 4.75
C GLU A 61 -7.35 1.73 5.73
N GLU A 62 -8.46 1.02 5.57
CA GLU A 62 -9.62 1.11 6.47
C GLU A 62 -9.32 0.55 7.87
N LEU A 63 -8.62 -0.58 7.95
CA LEU A 63 -8.15 -1.16 9.21
C LEU A 63 -7.15 -0.24 9.93
N GLU A 64 -6.21 0.38 9.21
CA GLU A 64 -5.27 1.34 9.78
C GLU A 64 -6.00 2.59 10.30
N ARG A 65 -6.99 3.09 9.56
CA ARG A 65 -7.83 4.22 10.00
C ARG A 65 -8.61 3.88 11.27
N MET A 66 -9.20 2.68 11.35
CA MET A 66 -9.91 2.19 12.53
C MET A 66 -8.97 2.03 13.73
N ARG A 67 -7.77 1.44 13.53
CA ARG A 67 -6.75 1.28 14.58
C ARG A 67 -6.29 2.63 15.11
N SER A 68 -5.97 3.56 14.21
CA SER A 68 -5.52 4.92 14.55
C SER A 68 -6.57 5.69 15.35
N PHE A 69 -7.84 5.62 14.96
CA PHE A 69 -8.93 6.28 15.70
C PHE A 69 -9.06 5.73 17.13
N TRP A 70 -9.11 4.40 17.30
CA TRP A 70 -9.27 3.78 18.61
C TRP A 70 -8.08 4.03 19.53
N SER A 71 -6.84 3.92 19.03
CA SER A 71 -5.65 4.13 19.84
C SER A 71 -5.41 5.59 20.19
N THR A 72 -5.73 6.51 19.28
CA THR A 72 -5.41 7.94 19.46
C THR A 72 -6.48 8.67 20.25
N TRP A 73 -7.76 8.31 20.10
CA TRP A 73 -8.85 9.04 20.74
C TRP A 73 -9.48 8.25 21.89
N LEU A 74 -9.85 6.99 21.66
CA LEU A 74 -10.64 6.26 22.65
C LEU A 74 -9.83 5.82 23.87
N ILE A 75 -8.60 5.31 23.67
CA ILE A 75 -7.74 4.89 24.79
C ILE A 75 -7.40 6.07 25.73
N PRO A 76 -6.95 7.24 25.25
CA PRO A 76 -6.63 8.35 26.15
C PRO A 76 -7.86 8.92 26.86
N ILE A 77 -9.00 9.03 26.17
CA ILE A 77 -10.26 9.51 26.78
C ILE A 77 -10.70 8.55 27.90
N PHE A 78 -10.65 7.25 27.64
CA PHE A 78 -10.99 6.24 28.64
C PHE A 78 -10.04 6.31 29.85
N GLY A 79 -8.73 6.44 29.60
CA GLY A 79 -7.74 6.62 30.67
C GLY A 79 -8.00 7.85 31.53
N ALA A 80 -8.29 9.00 30.91
CA ALA A 80 -8.61 10.24 31.62
C ALA A 80 -9.88 10.11 32.48
N LEU A 81 -10.93 9.43 31.97
CA LEU A 81 -12.15 9.18 32.72
C LEU A 81 -11.90 8.31 33.96
N VAL A 82 -11.13 7.23 33.82
CA VAL A 82 -10.78 6.35 34.94
C VAL A 82 -9.99 7.11 36.00
N ILE A 83 -8.96 7.87 35.60
CA ILE A 83 -8.15 8.68 36.52
C ILE A 83 -9.02 9.72 37.23
N GLY A 84 -9.92 10.40 36.51
CA GLY A 84 -10.81 11.41 37.08
C GLY A 84 -11.80 10.81 38.09
N LEU A 85 -12.40 9.64 37.78
CA LEU A 85 -13.28 8.93 38.69
C LEU A 85 -12.53 8.45 39.95
N MET A 86 -11.32 7.92 39.78
CA MET A 86 -10.46 7.49 40.87
C MET A 86 -10.10 8.67 41.79
N TYR A 87 -9.66 9.80 41.21
CA TYR A 87 -9.35 11.01 41.97
C TYR A 87 -10.57 11.54 42.72
N ARG A 88 -11.75 11.55 42.08
CA ARG A 88 -13.01 11.94 42.72
C ARG A 88 -13.33 11.04 43.90
N TYR A 89 -13.18 9.72 43.74
CA TYR A 89 -13.42 8.74 44.81
C TYR A 89 -12.53 9.01 46.03
N TYR A 90 -11.21 9.12 45.82
CA TYR A 90 -10.27 9.38 46.92
C TYR A 90 -10.41 10.75 47.56
N MET A 91 -10.76 11.79 46.80
CA MET A 91 -10.95 13.15 47.34
C MET A 91 -12.26 13.32 48.09
N LEU A 92 -13.30 12.54 47.75
CA LEU A 92 -14.56 12.53 48.49
C LEU A 92 -14.42 11.74 49.80
N ASP A 93 -13.76 10.58 49.75
CA ASP A 93 -13.52 9.75 50.94
C ASP A 93 -12.49 10.39 51.89
N GLY A 94 -11.46 11.05 51.36
CA GLY A 94 -10.44 11.76 52.16
C GLY A 94 -10.93 13.04 52.84
N ARG A 95 -12.14 13.54 52.53
CA ARG A 95 -12.78 14.65 53.26
C ARG A 95 -13.70 14.18 54.39
N ALA A 96 -13.98 12.88 54.50
CA ALA A 96 -14.95 12.32 55.44
C ALA A 96 -14.32 11.68 56.69
N SER A 97 -13.00 11.84 56.92
CA SER A 97 -12.29 11.39 58.12
C SER A 97 -11.54 12.53 58.81
#